data_AF-A0A973SNN7-F1
#
_entry.id   AF-A0A973SNN7-F1
#
_cell.length_a   1.000
_cell.length_b   1.000
_cell.length_c   1.000
_cell.angle_alpha   90.00
_cell.angle_beta   90.00
_cell.angle_gamma   90.00
#
_symmetry.space_group_name_H-M   'P 1'
#
loop_
_entity.id
_entity.type
_entity.pdbx_description
1 polymer ?
#
loop_
_entity_poly.entity_id
_entity_poly.type
_entity_poly.pdbx_seq_one_letter_code
_entity_poly.pdbx_strand_id
1 'polypeptide(L)'
;MDTQRPNMARMYDYALGGKDNFVADREAVERLFSMSPENRYVPLANRRFLGRAVRHVARAGIRQYVDLGAGLPSQGNVHEVAKQVEPDAHVVYVDNDPVVAVHARALLATADNTVRVVQEDVRHPAKVLAHPELERLVDFAEPVCVLFVSLLHGITDAERPAEIVRAFTERLAPGSYLVLSHLTREGHPPELVRRKEEVFARSN
;
A
#
# COMPACT_ATOMS: atom_id res chain seq x y z
N MET A 1 15.70 -8.03 9.87
CA MET A 1 15.54 -7.62 8.46
C MET A 1 16.38 -8.58 7.62
N ASP A 2 15.77 -9.35 6.72
CA ASP A 2 16.50 -10.18 5.75
C ASP A 2 16.75 -9.36 4.48
N THR A 3 18.01 -9.11 4.18
CA THR A 3 18.47 -8.30 3.03
C THR A 3 18.91 -9.16 1.84
N GLN A 4 18.96 -10.49 2.02
CA GLN A 4 19.35 -11.46 1.00
C GLN A 4 18.16 -11.95 0.19
N ARG A 5 16.94 -11.79 0.73
CA ARG A 5 15.69 -12.09 0.03
C ARG A 5 15.01 -10.80 -0.46
N PRO A 6 14.47 -10.77 -1.68
CA PRO A 6 13.69 -9.64 -2.15
C PRO A 6 12.47 -9.42 -1.25
N ASN A 7 12.07 -8.16 -1.09
CA ASN A 7 10.84 -7.78 -0.41
C ASN A 7 9.99 -6.89 -1.31
N MET A 8 8.67 -7.07 -1.28
CA MET A 8 7.74 -6.35 -2.15
C MET A 8 7.82 -4.82 -2.02
N ALA A 9 7.91 -4.28 -0.80
CA ALA A 9 8.00 -2.84 -0.58
C ALA A 9 9.32 -2.26 -1.10
N ARG A 10 10.44 -2.97 -0.89
CA ARG A 10 11.77 -2.57 -1.40
C ARG A 10 11.92 -2.71 -2.91
N MET A 11 11.32 -3.74 -3.49
CA MET A 11 11.23 -3.89 -4.95
C MET A 11 10.43 -2.74 -5.56
N TYR A 12 9.30 -2.39 -4.96
CA TYR A 12 8.48 -1.28 -5.42
C TYR A 12 9.20 0.08 -5.29
N ASP A 13 9.94 0.30 -4.20
CA ASP A 13 10.82 1.46 -4.01
C ASP A 13 11.84 1.58 -5.15
N TYR A 14 12.61 0.52 -5.42
CA TYR A 14 13.58 0.53 -6.52
C TYR A 14 12.92 0.75 -7.87
N ALA A 15 11.76 0.14 -8.13
CA ALA A 15 11.03 0.29 -9.38
C ALA A 15 10.51 1.73 -9.61
N LEU A 16 10.40 2.53 -8.54
CA LEU A 16 10.10 3.97 -8.59
C LEU A 16 11.35 4.86 -8.61
N GLY A 17 12.56 4.29 -8.61
CA GLY A 17 13.82 5.02 -8.56
C GLY A 17 14.23 5.44 -7.13
N GLY A 18 13.67 4.81 -6.10
CA GLY A 18 14.04 5.00 -4.72
C GLY A 18 15.38 4.35 -4.34
N LYS A 19 15.81 4.58 -3.10
CA LYS A 19 17.13 4.20 -2.59
C LYS A 19 17.08 3.22 -1.40
N ASP A 20 15.89 2.95 -0.87
CA ASP A 20 15.67 2.17 0.34
C ASP A 20 15.47 0.69 -0.04
N ASN A 21 16.45 0.15 -0.78
CA ASN A 21 16.42 -1.20 -1.35
C ASN A 21 17.82 -1.83 -1.37
N PHE A 22 17.86 -3.16 -1.31
CA PHE A 22 19.08 -3.96 -1.33
C PHE A 22 19.31 -4.62 -2.69
N VAL A 23 20.48 -5.24 -2.85
CA VAL A 23 20.88 -5.91 -4.11
C VAL A 23 19.84 -6.93 -4.57
N ALA A 24 19.32 -7.76 -3.64
CA ALA A 24 18.32 -8.77 -3.96
C ALA A 24 17.03 -8.18 -4.56
N ASP A 25 16.59 -7.03 -4.04
CA ASP A 25 15.40 -6.33 -4.53
C ASP A 25 15.63 -5.80 -5.95
N ARG A 26 16.79 -5.17 -6.19
CA ARG A 26 17.17 -4.65 -7.51
C ARG A 26 17.27 -5.74 -8.57
N GLU A 27 17.91 -6.85 -8.24
CA GLU A 27 18.01 -7.99 -9.15
C GLU A 27 16.63 -8.57 -9.51
N ALA A 28 15.71 -8.65 -8.55
CA ALA A 28 14.35 -9.11 -8.80
C ALA A 28 13.59 -8.17 -9.73
N VAL A 29 13.70 -6.85 -9.52
CA VAL A 29 13.06 -5.84 -10.37
C VAL A 29 13.67 -5.80 -11.77
N GLU A 30 15.00 -5.87 -11.91
CA GLU A 30 15.64 -5.90 -13.23
C GLU A 30 15.26 -7.16 -14.02
N ARG A 31 15.06 -8.30 -13.34
CA ARG A 31 14.48 -9.49 -13.97
C ARG A 31 13.08 -9.20 -14.48
N LEU A 32 12.20 -8.57 -13.69
CA LEU A 32 10.87 -8.17 -14.15
C LEU A 32 10.96 -7.22 -15.35
N PHE A 33 11.79 -6.18 -15.29
CA PHE A 33 11.96 -5.20 -16.37
C PHE A 33 12.49 -5.82 -17.66
N SER A 34 13.29 -6.89 -17.57
CA SER A 34 13.78 -7.61 -18.74
C SER A 34 12.69 -8.38 -19.50
N MET A 35 11.57 -8.71 -18.84
CA MET A 35 10.51 -9.54 -19.43
C MET A 35 9.55 -8.77 -20.34
N SER A 36 9.32 -7.48 -20.06
CA SER A 36 8.47 -6.61 -20.87
C SER A 36 8.75 -5.14 -20.56
N PRO A 37 8.81 -4.25 -21.57
CA PRO A 37 8.92 -2.80 -21.37
C PRO A 37 7.83 -2.23 -20.46
N GLU A 38 6.63 -2.82 -20.50
CA GLU A 38 5.47 -2.39 -19.70
C GLU A 38 5.74 -2.42 -18.19
N ASN A 39 6.57 -3.35 -17.73
CA ASN A 39 6.86 -3.52 -16.30
C ASN A 39 7.52 -2.28 -15.68
N ARG A 40 8.21 -1.45 -16.49
CA ARG A 40 8.79 -0.17 -16.04
C ARG A 40 7.72 0.91 -15.80
N TYR A 41 6.57 0.81 -16.49
CA TYR A 41 5.50 1.80 -16.41
C TYR A 41 4.46 1.49 -15.33
N VAL A 42 4.28 0.20 -14.97
CA VAL A 42 3.26 -0.24 -14.01
C VAL A 42 3.37 0.44 -12.63
N PRO A 43 4.54 0.50 -11.97
CA PRO A 43 4.67 1.17 -10.66
C PRO A 43 4.33 2.66 -10.73
N LEU A 44 4.80 3.35 -11.78
CA LEU A 44 4.50 4.76 -12.00
C LEU A 44 3.01 5.00 -12.27
N ALA A 45 2.38 4.13 -13.07
CA ALA A 45 0.94 4.19 -13.34
C ALA A 45 0.12 3.97 -12.06
N ASN A 46 0.52 3.01 -11.22
CA ASN A 46 -0.11 2.75 -9.94
C ASN A 46 0.04 3.93 -8.95
N ARG A 47 1.23 4.55 -8.85
CA ARG A 47 1.42 5.78 -8.06
C ARG A 47 0.57 6.95 -8.58
N ARG A 48 0.48 7.13 -9.90
CA ARG A 48 -0.41 8.14 -10.49
C ARG A 48 -1.87 7.85 -10.20
N PHE A 49 -2.29 6.58 -10.21
CA PHE A 49 -3.64 6.16 -9.82
C PHE A 49 -3.93 6.50 -8.36
N LEU A 50 -3.07 6.09 -7.42
CA LEU A 50 -3.17 6.43 -6.00
C LEU A 50 -3.41 7.93 -5.82
N GLY A 51 -2.54 8.76 -6.41
CA GLY A 51 -2.66 10.21 -6.27
C GLY A 51 -3.97 10.78 -6.85
N ARG A 52 -4.46 10.24 -7.97
CA ARG A 52 -5.76 10.67 -8.55
C ARG A 52 -6.94 10.23 -7.68
N ALA A 53 -6.93 9.00 -7.19
CA ALA A 53 -7.97 8.44 -6.34
C ALA A 53 -8.05 9.19 -5.01
N VAL A 54 -6.92 9.40 -4.32
CA VAL A 54 -6.87 10.15 -3.06
C VAL A 54 -7.37 11.57 -3.24
N ARG A 55 -6.94 12.31 -4.29
CA ARG A 55 -7.47 13.65 -4.57
C ARG A 55 -8.97 13.66 -4.85
N HIS A 56 -9.48 12.64 -5.54
CA HIS A 56 -10.91 12.53 -5.81
C HIS A 56 -11.68 12.36 -4.51
N VAL A 57 -11.24 11.44 -3.65
CA VAL A 57 -11.86 11.15 -2.36
C VAL A 57 -11.77 12.34 -1.39
N ALA A 58 -10.64 13.04 -1.36
CA ALA A 58 -10.48 14.27 -0.58
C ALA A 58 -11.43 15.38 -1.05
N ARG A 59 -11.64 15.55 -2.36
CA ARG A 59 -12.61 16.51 -2.91
C ARG A 59 -14.06 16.16 -2.56
N ALA A 60 -14.33 14.89 -2.27
CA ALA A 60 -15.62 14.44 -1.77
C ALA A 60 -15.81 14.70 -0.26
N GLY A 61 -14.85 15.34 0.41
CA GLY A 61 -14.92 15.74 1.81
C GLY A 61 -14.40 14.70 2.79
N ILE A 62 -13.78 13.61 2.33
CA ILE A 62 -13.22 12.60 3.23
C ILE A 62 -11.93 13.11 3.86
N ARG A 63 -11.89 13.02 5.20
CA ARG A 63 -10.76 13.43 6.03
C ARG A 63 -9.97 12.26 6.59
N GLN A 64 -10.57 11.08 6.66
CA GLN A 64 -9.97 9.92 7.33
C GLN A 64 -9.49 8.89 6.31
N TYR A 65 -8.25 8.43 6.43
CA TYR A 65 -7.66 7.46 5.50
C TYR A 65 -6.98 6.32 6.26
N VAL A 66 -7.20 5.09 5.79
CA VAL A 66 -6.49 3.88 6.23
C VAL A 66 -5.82 3.28 5.00
N ASP A 67 -4.49 3.37 4.94
CA ASP A 67 -3.70 2.85 3.82
C ASP A 67 -3.06 1.51 4.18
N LEU A 68 -3.60 0.42 3.62
CA LEU A 68 -3.20 -0.94 3.93
C LEU A 68 -2.16 -1.41 2.90
N GLY A 69 -0.97 -1.80 3.40
CA GLY A 69 0.19 -2.08 2.56
C GLY A 69 0.86 -0.79 2.09
N ALA A 70 1.12 0.12 3.02
CA ALA A 70 1.65 1.46 2.75
C ALA A 70 2.94 1.45 1.92
N GLY A 71 3.79 0.44 2.13
CA GLY A 71 5.11 0.33 1.55
C GLY A 71 6.04 1.46 2.02
N LEU A 72 7.19 1.57 1.35
CA LEU A 72 8.18 2.59 1.70
C LEU A 72 7.70 4.00 1.26
N PRO A 73 8.03 5.04 2.05
CA PRO A 73 7.71 6.41 1.69
C PRO A 73 8.25 6.78 0.31
N SER A 74 7.45 7.49 -0.49
CA SER A 74 7.88 7.99 -1.80
C SER A 74 7.27 9.37 -2.08
N GLN A 75 7.50 9.95 -3.26
CA GLN A 75 6.83 11.20 -3.60
C GLN A 75 5.30 11.00 -3.76
N GLY A 76 4.51 11.84 -3.09
CA GLY A 76 3.05 11.82 -3.19
C GLY A 76 2.41 10.75 -2.30
N ASN A 77 2.86 10.67 -1.05
CA ASN A 77 2.24 9.82 -0.03
C ASN A 77 0.78 10.23 0.18
N VAL A 78 -0.09 9.29 0.62
CA VAL A 78 -1.53 9.55 0.82
C VAL A 78 -1.80 10.82 1.62
N HIS A 79 -1.12 11.05 2.75
CA HIS A 79 -1.32 12.24 3.57
C HIS A 79 -0.92 13.53 2.85
N GLU A 80 0.19 13.54 2.10
CA GLU A 80 0.63 14.70 1.30
C GLU A 80 -0.42 15.05 0.24
N VAL A 81 -0.93 14.03 -0.44
CA VAL A 81 -1.91 14.20 -1.52
C VAL A 81 -3.28 14.61 -0.98
N ALA A 82 -3.73 14.03 0.13
CA ALA A 82 -4.99 14.37 0.77
C ALA A 82 -4.96 15.81 1.29
N LYS A 83 -3.89 16.20 2.00
CA LYS A 83 -3.73 17.54 2.60
C LYS A 83 -3.60 18.69 1.60
N GLN A 84 -3.23 18.40 0.35
CA GLN A 84 -3.31 19.39 -0.73
C GLN A 84 -4.75 19.84 -1.02
N VAL A 85 -5.74 19.03 -0.65
CA VAL A 85 -7.17 19.27 -0.92
C VAL A 85 -7.95 19.48 0.36
N GLU A 86 -7.70 18.66 1.38
CA GLU A 86 -8.38 18.67 2.68
C GLU A 86 -7.32 18.78 3.79
N PRO A 87 -7.01 20.00 4.27
CA PRO A 87 -5.93 20.24 5.22
C PRO A 87 -6.04 19.47 6.54
N ASP A 88 -7.27 19.14 6.96
CA ASP A 88 -7.55 18.39 8.19
C ASP A 88 -7.43 16.87 7.99
N ALA A 89 -6.99 16.41 6.81
CA ALA A 89 -6.90 14.99 6.53
C ALA A 89 -5.90 14.27 7.44
N HIS A 90 -6.33 13.13 7.99
CA HIS A 90 -5.53 12.24 8.81
C HIS A 90 -5.44 10.84 8.22
N VAL A 91 -4.27 10.23 8.38
CA VAL A 91 -3.92 8.98 7.70
C VAL A 91 -3.26 8.01 8.66
N VAL A 92 -3.78 6.78 8.68
CA VAL A 92 -3.14 5.63 9.32
C VAL A 92 -2.58 4.73 8.23
N TYR A 93 -1.25 4.60 8.21
CA TYR A 93 -0.53 3.66 7.37
C TYR A 93 -0.39 2.32 8.09
N VAL A 94 -0.65 1.21 7.40
CA VAL A 94 -0.48 -0.14 7.93
C VAL A 94 0.46 -0.93 7.04
N ASP A 95 1.49 -1.51 7.62
CA ASP A 95 2.43 -2.37 6.89
C ASP A 95 3.08 -3.37 7.85
N ASN A 96 3.37 -4.58 7.40
CA ASN A 96 4.02 -5.60 8.24
C ASN A 96 5.55 -5.56 8.15
N ASP A 97 6.12 -4.87 7.14
CA ASP A 97 7.56 -4.79 6.98
C ASP A 97 8.17 -3.88 8.06
N PRO A 98 9.08 -4.39 8.93
CA PRO A 98 9.77 -3.57 9.90
C PRO A 98 10.58 -2.41 9.29
N VAL A 99 11.03 -2.52 8.03
CA VAL A 99 11.70 -1.43 7.30
C VAL A 99 10.74 -0.25 7.14
N VAL A 100 9.51 -0.51 6.70
CA VAL A 100 8.47 0.50 6.52
C VAL A 100 8.17 1.17 7.84
N ALA A 101 7.98 0.40 8.91
CA ALA A 101 7.74 0.96 10.24
C ALA A 101 8.89 1.84 10.76
N VAL A 102 10.15 1.51 10.44
CA VAL A 102 11.31 2.35 10.81
C VAL A 102 11.32 3.65 10.01
N HIS A 103 11.18 3.59 8.69
CA HIS A 103 11.20 4.80 7.85
C HIS A 103 10.01 5.71 8.13
N ALA A 104 8.83 5.12 8.32
CA ALA A 104 7.65 5.89 8.60
C ALA A 104 7.71 6.55 9.98
N ARG A 105 8.27 5.90 11.02
CA ARG A 105 8.55 6.56 12.31
C ARG A 105 9.51 7.75 12.17
N ALA A 106 10.52 7.65 11.32
CA ALA A 106 11.43 8.77 11.05
C ALA A 106 10.73 9.92 10.30
N LEU A 107 9.85 9.60 9.35
CA LEU A 107 9.02 10.57 8.64
C LEU A 107 8.01 11.26 9.58
N LEU A 108 7.44 10.50 10.53
CA LEU A 108 6.48 10.97 11.53
C LEU A 108 7.11 11.65 12.75
N ALA A 109 8.43 11.76 12.83
CA ALA A 109 9.10 12.50 13.89
C ALA A 109 8.83 14.02 13.82
N THR A 110 8.17 14.50 12.76
CA THR A 110 7.60 15.85 12.68
C THR A 110 6.35 15.96 13.56
N ALA A 111 6.04 17.14 14.12
CA ALA A 111 4.95 17.39 15.08
C ALA A 111 3.50 17.19 14.55
N ASP A 112 3.32 16.39 13.49
CA ASP A 112 2.05 16.15 12.84
C ASP A 112 1.30 14.97 13.51
N ASN A 113 0.30 15.31 14.33
CA ASN A 113 -0.52 14.32 15.03
C ASN A 113 -1.57 13.63 14.15
N THR A 114 -1.68 14.04 12.88
CA THR A 114 -2.66 13.53 11.92
C THR A 114 -2.16 12.36 11.09
N VAL A 115 -0.92 11.91 11.29
CA VAL A 115 -0.40 10.75 10.57
C VAL A 115 0.16 9.72 11.55
N ARG A 116 -0.23 8.45 11.40
CA ARG A 116 0.24 7.34 12.22
C ARG A 116 0.61 6.13 11.38
N VAL A 117 1.47 5.28 11.94
CA VAL A 117 1.89 4.03 11.31
C VAL A 117 1.65 2.90 12.30
N VAL A 118 1.04 1.84 11.81
CA VAL A 118 0.74 0.61 12.51
C VAL A 118 1.54 -0.50 11.86
N GLN A 119 2.42 -1.14 12.63
CA GLN A 119 3.18 -2.28 12.14
C GLN A 119 2.39 -3.58 12.39
N GLU A 120 1.44 -3.89 11.51
CA GLU A 120 0.59 -5.07 11.63
C GLU A 120 0.41 -5.75 10.28
N ASP A 121 0.05 -7.04 10.34
CA ASP A 121 -0.26 -7.82 9.15
C ASP A 121 -1.73 -7.69 8.77
N VAL A 122 -2.00 -7.23 7.54
CA VAL A 122 -3.37 -7.06 7.02
C VAL A 122 -4.14 -8.39 6.94
N ARG A 123 -3.43 -9.53 6.90
CA ARG A 123 -4.03 -10.88 6.98
C ARG A 123 -4.65 -11.18 8.34
N HIS A 124 -4.42 -10.29 9.32
CA HIS A 124 -5.04 -10.32 10.64
C HIS A 124 -5.89 -9.05 10.85
N PRO A 125 -6.97 -8.85 10.08
CA PRO A 125 -7.72 -7.59 10.06
C PRO A 125 -8.28 -7.20 11.43
N ALA A 126 -8.64 -8.17 12.28
CA ALA A 126 -9.07 -7.90 13.65
C ALA A 126 -7.99 -7.21 14.50
N LYS A 127 -6.71 -7.56 14.32
CA LYS A 127 -5.59 -6.90 15.02
C LYS A 127 -5.39 -5.48 14.54
N VAL A 128 -5.46 -5.27 13.22
CA VAL A 128 -5.36 -3.94 12.61
C VAL A 128 -6.50 -3.04 13.11
N LEU A 129 -7.75 -3.53 13.03
CA LEU A 129 -8.95 -2.79 13.41
C LEU A 129 -9.03 -2.45 14.90
N ALA A 130 -8.40 -3.25 15.77
CA ALA A 130 -8.32 -3.02 17.22
C ALA A 130 -7.01 -2.33 17.64
N HIS A 131 -6.18 -1.88 16.69
CA HIS A 131 -4.90 -1.29 17.02
C HIS A 131 -5.10 0.13 17.62
N PRO A 132 -4.50 0.47 18.78
CA PRO A 132 -4.75 1.74 19.47
C PRO A 132 -4.50 2.99 18.61
N GLU A 133 -3.43 3.00 17.81
CA GLU A 133 -3.16 4.15 16.91
C GLU A 133 -4.19 4.30 15.78
N LEU A 134 -4.85 3.21 15.36
CA LEU A 134 -5.94 3.29 14.40
C LEU A 134 -7.18 3.88 15.07
N GLU A 135 -7.59 3.32 16.21
CA GLU A 135 -8.76 3.81 16.97
C GLU A 135 -8.61 5.27 17.41
N ARG A 136 -7.39 5.70 17.73
CA ARG A 136 -7.10 7.09 18.14
C ARG A 136 -7.34 8.09 17.02
N LEU A 137 -7.16 7.69 15.77
CA LEU A 137 -7.15 8.60 14.63
C LEU A 137 -8.35 8.39 13.69
N VAL A 138 -8.95 7.20 13.67
CA VAL A 138 -10.02 6.86 12.73
C VAL A 138 -11.30 6.54 13.48
N ASP A 139 -12.32 7.34 13.24
CA ASP A 139 -13.69 7.06 13.65
C ASP A 139 -14.47 6.43 12.50
N PHE A 140 -14.69 5.11 12.59
CA PHE A 140 -15.47 4.35 11.61
C PHE A 140 -16.97 4.65 11.62
N ALA A 141 -17.48 5.42 12.60
CA ALA A 141 -18.85 5.93 12.57
C ALA A 141 -19.01 7.09 11.57
N GLU A 142 -17.91 7.69 11.13
CA GLU A 142 -17.87 8.72 10.10
C GLU A 142 -17.30 8.17 8.78
N PRO A 143 -17.45 8.87 7.65
CA PRO A 143 -16.90 8.43 6.36
C PRO A 143 -15.36 8.32 6.35
N VAL A 144 -14.87 7.14 5.97
CA VAL A 144 -13.43 6.81 5.88
C VAL A 144 -13.07 6.33 4.47
N CYS A 145 -11.86 6.62 4.01
CA CYS A 145 -11.27 5.98 2.83
C CYS A 145 -10.34 4.84 3.24
N VAL A 146 -10.63 3.62 2.81
CA VAL A 146 -9.72 2.47 2.97
C VAL A 146 -9.05 2.17 1.64
N LEU A 147 -7.73 2.05 1.65
CA LEU A 147 -6.92 1.79 0.48
C LEU A 147 -6.29 0.40 0.54
N PHE A 148 -6.48 -0.37 -0.53
CA PHE A 148 -5.78 -1.63 -0.85
C PHE A 148 -5.03 -1.45 -2.17
N VAL A 149 -4.06 -0.54 -2.20
CA VAL A 149 -3.37 -0.15 -3.43
C VAL A 149 -2.06 -0.93 -3.54
N SER A 150 -1.95 -1.75 -4.57
CA SER A 150 -0.80 -2.62 -4.82
C SER A 150 -0.49 -3.64 -3.71
N LEU A 151 -1.52 -4.11 -3.02
CA LEU A 151 -1.40 -5.03 -1.88
C LEU A 151 -1.94 -6.43 -2.20
N LEU A 152 -3.20 -6.54 -2.65
CA LEU A 152 -3.94 -7.80 -2.66
C LEU A 152 -3.35 -8.90 -3.55
N HIS A 153 -2.59 -8.53 -4.59
CA HIS A 153 -1.91 -9.49 -5.45
C HIS A 153 -0.70 -10.16 -4.78
N GLY A 154 -0.30 -9.69 -3.58
CA GLY A 154 0.64 -10.36 -2.69
C GLY A 154 -0.03 -11.29 -1.67
N ILE A 155 -1.37 -11.39 -1.68
CA ILE A 155 -2.15 -12.25 -0.78
C ILE A 155 -2.66 -13.44 -1.59
N THR A 156 -2.41 -14.65 -1.08
CA THR A 156 -2.82 -15.90 -1.73
C THR A 156 -4.30 -16.20 -1.50
N ASP A 157 -4.90 -17.01 -2.38
CA ASP A 157 -6.30 -17.43 -2.21
C ASP A 157 -6.54 -18.18 -0.88
N ALA A 158 -5.55 -18.92 -0.39
CA ALA A 158 -5.60 -19.61 0.90
C ALA A 158 -5.69 -18.65 2.11
N GLU A 159 -5.20 -17.42 1.94
CA GLU A 159 -5.29 -16.35 2.94
C GLU A 159 -6.60 -15.56 2.83
N ARG A 160 -7.50 -15.95 1.91
CA ARG A 160 -8.89 -15.47 1.79
C ARG A 160 -8.96 -13.93 1.63
N PRO A 161 -8.37 -13.34 0.57
CA PRO A 161 -8.26 -11.89 0.39
C PRO A 161 -9.62 -11.17 0.38
N ALA A 162 -10.67 -11.81 -0.14
CA ALA A 162 -12.02 -11.26 -0.12
C ALA A 162 -12.54 -11.02 1.31
N GLU A 163 -12.16 -11.85 2.27
CA GLU A 163 -12.57 -11.71 3.66
C GLU A 163 -11.77 -10.65 4.40
N ILE A 164 -10.51 -10.49 4.04
CA ILE A 164 -9.70 -9.37 4.51
C ILE A 164 -10.36 -8.06 4.08
N VAL A 165 -10.65 -7.88 2.78
CA VAL A 165 -11.34 -6.68 2.28
C VAL A 165 -12.68 -6.49 2.99
N ARG A 166 -13.48 -7.57 3.09
CA ARG A 166 -14.79 -7.55 3.74
C ARG A 166 -14.72 -7.03 5.18
N ALA A 167 -13.75 -7.50 5.97
CA ALA A 167 -13.59 -7.10 7.36
C ALA A 167 -13.42 -5.59 7.55
N PHE A 168 -12.77 -4.89 6.61
CA PHE A 168 -12.69 -3.43 6.64
C PHE A 168 -13.97 -2.79 6.09
N THR A 169 -14.52 -3.29 4.99
CA THR A 169 -15.71 -2.67 4.36
C THR A 169 -16.97 -2.79 5.22
N GLU A 170 -17.12 -3.85 6.02
CA GLU A 170 -18.26 -4.03 6.95
C GLU A 170 -18.26 -3.00 8.08
N ARG A 171 -17.14 -2.30 8.31
CA ARG A 171 -17.01 -1.23 9.32
C ARG A 171 -17.29 0.17 8.78
N LEU A 172 -17.45 0.32 7.47
CA LEU A 172 -17.52 1.63 6.83
C LEU A 172 -18.91 2.27 6.95
N ALA A 173 -18.96 3.50 7.47
CA ALA A 173 -20.16 4.32 7.45
C ALA A 173 -20.58 4.66 6.01
N PRO A 174 -21.89 4.89 5.74
CA PRO A 174 -22.34 5.38 4.43
C PRO A 174 -21.57 6.64 3.99
N GLY A 175 -21.17 6.68 2.71
CA GLY A 175 -20.34 7.76 2.17
C GLY A 175 -18.83 7.51 2.25
N SER A 176 -18.39 6.44 2.91
CA SER A 176 -17.02 5.95 2.87
C SER A 176 -16.58 5.48 1.47
N TYR A 177 -15.27 5.35 1.27
CA TYR A 177 -14.67 4.93 0.01
C TYR A 177 -13.76 3.71 0.19
N LEU A 178 -13.78 2.83 -0.80
CA LEU A 178 -12.78 1.78 -1.00
C LEU A 178 -11.99 2.10 -2.27
N VAL A 179 -10.66 2.20 -2.14
CA VAL A 179 -9.75 2.37 -3.27
C VAL A 179 -8.87 1.13 -3.38
N LEU A 180 -8.83 0.50 -4.55
CA LEU A 180 -8.16 -0.79 -4.75
C LEU A 180 -7.41 -0.81 -6.08
N SER A 181 -6.21 -1.38 -6.10
CA SER A 181 -5.54 -1.78 -7.34
C SER A 181 -4.97 -3.19 -7.24
N HIS A 182 -5.03 -3.93 -8.34
CA HIS A 182 -4.65 -5.34 -8.40
C HIS A 182 -3.94 -5.66 -9.73
N LEU A 183 -2.86 -6.44 -9.69
CA LEU A 183 -2.24 -6.95 -10.90
C LEU A 183 -3.16 -7.99 -11.55
N THR A 184 -3.46 -7.85 -12.83
CA THR A 184 -4.29 -8.81 -13.55
C THR A 184 -3.46 -9.67 -14.50
N ARG A 185 -3.90 -10.91 -14.70
CA ARG A 185 -3.37 -11.80 -15.75
C ARG A 185 -4.02 -11.51 -17.11
N GLU A 186 -5.14 -10.81 -17.12
CA GLU A 186 -5.88 -10.48 -18.33
C GLU A 186 -5.00 -9.70 -19.32
N GLY A 187 -5.15 -10.02 -20.60
CA GLY A 187 -4.41 -9.36 -21.68
C GLY A 187 -2.92 -9.74 -21.78
N HIS A 188 -2.42 -10.68 -20.97
CA HIS A 188 -1.01 -11.09 -20.98
C HIS A 188 -0.81 -12.55 -21.43
N PRO A 189 0.27 -12.86 -22.17
CA PRO A 189 0.62 -14.25 -22.49
C PRO A 189 0.83 -15.09 -21.22
N PRO A 190 0.28 -16.32 -21.13
CA PRO A 190 0.39 -17.16 -19.92
C PRO A 190 1.83 -17.44 -19.47
N GLU A 191 2.77 -17.56 -20.41
CA GLU A 191 4.19 -17.75 -20.09
C GLU A 191 4.80 -16.52 -19.40
N LEU A 192 4.46 -15.31 -19.87
CA LEU A 192 4.91 -14.07 -19.27
C LEU A 192 4.35 -13.92 -17.84
N VAL A 193 3.08 -14.28 -17.64
CA VAL A 193 2.44 -14.30 -16.31
C VAL A 193 3.20 -15.22 -15.38
N ARG A 194 3.43 -16.48 -15.78
CA ARG A 194 4.15 -17.47 -14.96
C ARG A 194 5.55 -16.98 -14.57
N ARG A 195 6.30 -16.43 -15.52
CA ARG A 195 7.66 -15.91 -15.26
C ARG A 195 7.66 -14.74 -14.27
N LYS A 196 6.65 -13.86 -14.31
CA LYS A 196 6.49 -12.78 -13.31
C LYS A 196 6.16 -13.36 -11.93
N GLU A 197 5.22 -14.31 -11.87
CA GLU A 197 4.83 -14.99 -10.62
C GLU A 197 6.00 -15.71 -9.95
N GLU A 198 6.92 -16.32 -10.72
CA GLU A 198 8.14 -16.94 -10.20
C GLU A 198 9.09 -15.96 -9.51
N VAL A 199 9.13 -14.70 -9.94
CA VAL A 199 9.90 -13.65 -9.26
C VAL A 199 9.21 -13.26 -7.96
N PHE A 200 7.90 -13.03 -8.00
CA PHE A 200 7.13 -12.66 -6.80
C PHE A 200 7.13 -13.77 -5.74
N ALA A 201 7.03 -15.03 -6.13
CA ALA A 201 7.06 -16.18 -5.21
C ALA A 201 8.38 -16.33 -4.44
N ARG A 202 9.46 -15.69 -4.88
CA ARG A 202 10.76 -15.66 -4.19
C ARG A 202 10.90 -14.47 -3.24
N SER A 203 9.93 -13.56 -3.27
CA SER A 203 9.90 -12.31 -2.49
C SER A 203 9.10 -12.53 -1.20
N ASN A 204 9.46 -11.80 -0.15
CA ASN A 204 8.69 -11.73 1.11
C ASN A 204 7.76 -10.52 1.15
#